data_AF-A0A8G1A0S7-F1
#
_entry.id   AF-A0A8G1A0S7-F1
#
_cell.length_a   1.000
_cell.length_b   1.000
_cell.length_c   1.000
_cell.angle_alpha   90.00
_cell.angle_beta   90.00
_cell.angle_gamma   90.00
#
_symmetry.space_group_name_H-M   'P 1'
#
loop_
_entity.id
_entity.type
_entity.pdbx_description
1 polymer ?
#
loop_
_entity_poly.entity_id
_entity_poly.type
_entity_poly.pdbx_seq_one_letter_code
_entity_poly.pdbx_strand_id
1 'polypeptide(L)'
;MIAGVRVDGYREILGARITDCENEEFWFGLFKELKERGLTGVKLIVSDGHAGIQKAAETAFLGASWQMCSVHFTCAVLRNIPRKCQ
;
A
#
# COMPACT_ATOMS: atom_id res chain seq x y z
N MET A 1 -2.28 4.03 7.60
CA MET A 1 -3.32 4.84 6.92
C MET A 1 -3.34 4.46 5.45
N ILE A 2 -4.50 4.45 4.80
CA ILE A 2 -4.68 4.17 3.37
C ILE A 2 -5.36 5.39 2.73
N ALA A 3 -4.74 5.91 1.67
CA ALA A 3 -5.32 6.92 0.79
C ALA A 3 -5.65 6.30 -0.57
N GLY A 4 -6.69 6.80 -1.22
CA GLY A 4 -7.13 6.40 -2.54
C GLY A 4 -7.10 7.57 -3.51
N VAL A 5 -6.94 7.26 -4.79
CA VAL A 5 -7.13 8.21 -5.89
C VAL A 5 -8.27 7.68 -6.74
N ARG A 6 -9.32 8.48 -6.89
CA ARG A 6 -10.49 8.17 -7.71
C ARG A 6 -10.20 8.40 -9.20
N VAL A 7 -11.12 7.96 -10.05
CA VAL A 7 -11.04 8.13 -11.51
C VAL A 7 -11.09 9.61 -11.94
N ASP A 8 -11.70 10.47 -11.14
CA ASP A 8 -11.73 11.93 -11.34
C ASP A 8 -10.45 12.63 -10.87
N GLY A 9 -9.46 11.88 -10.35
CA GLY A 9 -8.21 12.39 -9.82
C GLY A 9 -8.29 12.88 -8.37
N TYR A 10 -9.46 12.83 -7.74
CA TYR A 10 -9.61 13.26 -6.35
C TYR A 10 -8.94 12.28 -5.39
N ARG A 11 -8.24 12.83 -4.39
CA ARG A 11 -7.56 12.05 -3.35
C ARG A 11 -8.38 12.08 -2.08
N GLU A 12 -8.58 10.90 -1.48
CA GLU A 12 -9.29 10.79 -0.22
C GLU A 12 -8.63 9.77 0.71
N ILE A 13 -8.85 9.94 2.01
CA ILE A 13 -8.44 8.94 3.00
C ILE A 13 -9.51 7.85 3.03
N LEU A 14 -9.13 6.64 2.62
CA LEU A 14 -10.03 5.50 2.61
C LEU A 14 -10.13 4.90 4.02
N GLY A 15 -9.07 4.90 4.80
CA GLY A 15 -9.11 4.42 6.18
C GLY A 15 -7.82 4.61 6.95
N ALA A 16 -7.91 4.58 8.27
CA ALA A 16 -6.75 4.56 9.16
C ALA A 16 -7.03 3.61 10.31
N ARG A 17 -6.01 2.88 10.72
CA ARG A 17 -6.06 1.93 11.82
C ARG A 17 -4.73 1.97 12.55
N ILE A 18 -4.81 1.90 13.88
CA ILE A 18 -3.66 1.75 14.76
C ILE A 18 -3.52 0.25 15.03
N THR A 19 -2.30 -0.25 14.99
CA THR A 19 -1.98 -1.65 15.25
C THR A 19 -0.59 -1.76 15.84
N ASP A 20 -0.38 -2.83 16.60
CA ASP A 20 0.92 -3.17 17.17
C ASP A 20 1.76 -4.04 16.22
N CYS A 21 1.15 -4.59 15.16
CA CYS A 21 1.83 -5.38 14.14
C CYS A 21 1.26 -5.19 12.73
N GLU A 22 2.15 -5.17 11.75
CA GLU A 22 1.83 -4.99 10.32
C GLU A 22 1.93 -6.32 9.54
N ASN A 23 1.37 -7.39 10.11
CA ASN A 23 1.37 -8.71 9.49
C ASN A 23 0.33 -8.82 8.35
N GLU A 24 0.37 -9.92 7.61
CA GLU A 24 -0.54 -10.17 6.46
C GLU A 24 -2.02 -10.17 6.87
N GLU A 25 -2.35 -10.83 7.99
CA GLU A 25 -3.73 -10.91 8.50
C GLU A 25 -4.31 -9.51 8.80
N PHE A 26 -3.50 -8.64 9.39
CA PHE A 26 -3.89 -7.27 9.69
C PHE A 26 -4.26 -6.50 8.41
N TRP A 27 -3.37 -6.51 7.42
CA TRP A 27 -3.59 -5.82 6.15
C TRP A 27 -4.78 -6.40 5.40
N PHE A 28 -4.91 -7.73 5.39
CA PHE A 28 -6.04 -8.41 4.78
C PHE A 28 -7.37 -8.03 5.44
N GLY A 29 -7.42 -7.97 6.77
CA GLY A 29 -8.59 -7.51 7.51
C GLY A 29 -8.96 -6.06 7.18
N LEU A 30 -7.97 -5.16 7.11
CA LEU A 30 -8.19 -3.77 6.72
C LEU A 30 -8.72 -3.66 5.28
N PHE A 31 -8.19 -4.45 4.34
CA PHE A 31 -8.69 -4.49 2.96
C PHE A 31 -10.11 -5.05 2.86
N LYS A 32 -10.44 -6.06 3.66
CA LYS A 32 -11.79 -6.61 3.74
C LYS A 32 -12.80 -5.55 4.16
N GLU A 33 -12.48 -4.78 5.20
CA GLU A 33 -13.36 -3.69 5.67
C GLU A 33 -13.54 -2.58 4.62
N LEU A 34 -12.49 -2.24 3.87
CA LEU A 34 -12.61 -1.28 2.78
C LEU A 34 -13.57 -1.79 1.69
N LYS A 35 -13.51 -3.08 1.35
CA LYS A 35 -14.43 -3.70 0.40
C LYS A 35 -15.86 -3.75 0.92
N GLU A 36 -16.07 -4.06 2.19
CA GLU A 36 -17.39 -4.06 2.84
C GLU A 36 -18.02 -2.65 2.81
N ARG A 37 -17.19 -1.60 2.88
CA ARG A 37 -17.61 -0.21 2.69
C ARG A 37 -17.86 0.19 1.22
N GLY A 38 -17.66 -0.72 0.28
CA GLY A 38 -17.93 -0.52 -1.15
C GLY A 38 -16.70 -0.21 -2.01
N LEU A 39 -15.47 -0.34 -1.50
CA LEU A 39 -14.27 -0.17 -2.32
C LEU A 39 -14.22 -1.27 -3.40
N THR A 40 -14.27 -0.86 -4.66
CA THR A 40 -14.24 -1.74 -5.82
C THR A 40 -13.38 -1.14 -6.93
N GLY A 41 -13.00 -1.97 -7.91
CA GLY A 41 -12.28 -1.49 -9.10
C GLY A 41 -10.84 -1.04 -8.86
N VAL A 42 -10.22 -1.42 -7.74
CA VAL A 42 -8.81 -1.13 -7.45
C VAL A 42 -7.93 -1.66 -8.58
N LYS A 43 -7.12 -0.77 -9.18
CA LYS A 43 -6.20 -1.10 -10.28
C LYS A 43 -4.74 -1.18 -9.84
N LEU A 44 -4.36 -0.38 -8.85
CA LEU A 44 -2.99 -0.23 -8.40
C LEU A 44 -2.95 -0.04 -6.89
N ILE A 45 -2.06 -0.77 -6.24
CA ILE A 45 -1.77 -0.65 -4.81
C ILE A 45 -0.31 -0.28 -4.68
N VAL A 46 -0.03 0.74 -3.87
CA VAL A 46 1.31 1.27 -3.65
C VAL A 46 1.62 1.19 -2.17
N SER A 47 2.70 0.50 -1.81
CA SER A 47 3.16 0.43 -0.42
C SER A 47 4.68 0.59 -0.30
N ASP A 48 5.19 0.66 0.91
CA ASP A 48 6.61 0.81 1.23
C ASP A 48 7.46 -0.44 0.95
N GLY A 49 6.83 -1.57 0.59
CA GLY A 49 7.51 -2.84 0.34
C GLY A 49 7.46 -3.83 1.51
N HIS A 50 6.71 -3.56 2.58
CA HIS A 50 6.57 -4.53 3.65
C HIS A 50 5.90 -5.83 3.16
N ALA A 51 6.49 -6.99 3.45
CA ALA A 51 6.05 -8.28 2.89
C ALA A 51 4.60 -8.63 3.27
N GLY A 52 4.15 -8.22 4.46
CA GLY A 52 2.78 -8.45 4.92
C GLY A 52 1.72 -7.76 4.05
N ILE A 53 1.93 -6.49 3.69
CA ILE A 53 0.98 -5.75 2.86
C ILE A 53 1.02 -6.24 1.41
N GLN A 54 2.19 -6.66 0.90
CA GLN A 54 2.31 -7.21 -0.44
C GLN A 54 1.45 -8.47 -0.60
N LYS A 55 1.63 -9.47 0.28
CA LYS A 55 0.85 -10.71 0.24
C LYS A 55 -0.64 -10.48 0.43
N ALA A 56 -1.00 -9.60 1.37
CA ALA A 56 -2.38 -9.22 1.60
C ALA A 56 -3.00 -8.54 0.38
N ALA A 57 -2.25 -7.69 -0.33
CA ALA A 57 -2.72 -6.99 -1.52
C ALA A 57 -2.95 -7.96 -2.69
N GLU A 58 -2.00 -8.87 -2.94
CA GLU A 58 -2.09 -9.91 -3.97
C GLU A 58 -3.30 -10.83 -3.73
N THR A 59 -3.56 -11.18 -2.46
CA THR A 59 -4.70 -12.03 -2.08
C THR A 59 -6.03 -11.27 -2.12
N ALA A 60 -6.06 -10.04 -1.60
CA ALA A 60 -7.29 -9.27 -1.50
C ALA A 60 -7.73 -8.70 -2.85
N PHE A 61 -6.84 -8.21 -3.70
CA PHE A 61 -7.25 -7.48 -4.91
C PHE A 61 -6.79 -8.20 -6.18
N LEU A 62 -7.47 -9.30 -6.49
CA LEU A 62 -7.26 -10.04 -7.73
C LEU A 62 -7.40 -9.13 -8.97
N GLY A 63 -6.36 -9.09 -9.80
CA GLY A 63 -6.31 -8.26 -11.01
C GLY A 63 -5.84 -6.82 -10.79
N ALA A 64 -5.58 -6.39 -9.55
CA ALA A 64 -4.85 -5.17 -9.28
C ALA A 64 -3.34 -5.42 -9.36
N SER A 65 -2.59 -4.46 -9.88
CA SER A 65 -1.13 -4.48 -9.78
C SER A 65 -0.70 -3.97 -8.40
N TRP A 66 0.39 -4.54 -7.89
CA TRP A 66 1.10 -3.99 -6.75
C TRP A 66 2.41 -3.35 -7.22
N GLN A 67 2.77 -2.21 -6.63
CA GLN A 67 4.06 -1.57 -6.84
C GLN A 67 4.68 -1.08 -5.54
N MET A 68 6.00 -1.11 -5.46
CA MET A 68 6.75 -0.42 -4.41
C MET A 68 6.68 1.09 -4.63
N CYS A 69 6.50 1.84 -3.55
CA CYS A 69 6.51 3.30 -3.58
C CYS A 69 7.87 3.82 -4.03
N SER A 70 7.90 4.59 -5.11
CA SER A 70 9.14 5.13 -5.70
C SER A 70 9.96 5.97 -4.71
N VAL A 71 9.29 6.70 -3.81
CA VAL A 71 9.95 7.46 -2.73
C VAL A 71 10.66 6.52 -1.76
N HIS A 72 9.96 5.48 -1.27
CA HIS A 72 10.57 4.50 -0.36
C HIS A 72 11.70 3.73 -1.05
N PHE A 73 11.52 3.35 -2.31
CA PHE A 73 12.56 2.70 -3.11
C PHE A 73 13.81 3.59 -3.25
N THR A 74 13.63 4.86 -3.63
CA THR A 74 14.73 5.81 -3.77
C THR A 74 15.46 6.01 -2.44
N CYS A 75 14.72 6.18 -1.34
CA CYS A 75 15.30 6.28 0.00
C CYS A 75 16.09 5.02 0.37
N ALA A 76 15.58 3.83 0.06
CA ALA A 76 16.27 2.56 0.32
C ALA A 76 17.56 2.44 -0.50
N VAL A 77 17.54 2.85 -1.77
CA VAL A 77 18.74 2.87 -2.62
C VAL A 77 19.77 3.87 -2.10
N LEU A 78 19.37 5.12 -1.87
CA LEU A 78 20.28 6.19 -1.42
C LEU A 78 20.91 5.86 -0.07
N ARG A 79 20.21 5.17 0.84
CA ARG A 79 20.79 4.70 2.12
C ARG A 79 22.04 3.81 1.95
N ASN A 80 22.15 3.12 0.82
CA ASN A 80 23.27 2.22 0.51
C ASN A 80 24.37 2.90 -0.33
N ILE A 81 24.17 4.16 -0.73
CA ILE A 81 25.15 4.93 -1.52
C ILE A 81 25.89 5.88 -0.56
N PRO A 82 27.24 5.95 -0.59
CA PRO A 82 27.99 6.93 0.18
C PRO A 82 27.56 8.35 -0.16
N ARG A 83 27.44 9.24 0.84
CA ARG A 83 26.97 10.63 0.65
C ARG A 83 27.74 11.46 -0.38
N LYS A 84 28.97 11.08 -0.73
CA LYS A 84 29.77 11.75 -1.77
C LYS A 84 29.30 11.42 -3.20
N CYS A 85 28.54 10.34 -3.37
CA CYS A 85 28.06 9.82 -4.64
C CYS A 85 26.53 9.85 -4.76
N GLN A 86 25.85 10.43 -3.77
CA GLN A 86 24.43 10.78 -3.82
C GLN A 86 24.29 12.13 -4.51
#